data_AF-A0A6I9P6E4-F1
#
_entry.id   AF-A0A6I9P6E4-F1
#
_cell.length_a   1.000
_cell.length_b   1.000
_cell.length_c   1.000
_cell.angle_alpha   90.00
_cell.angle_beta   90.00
_cell.angle_gamma   90.00
#
_symmetry.space_group_name_H-M   'P 1'
#
loop_
_entity.id
_entity.type
_entity.pdbx_description
1 polymer ?
#
loop_
_entity_poly.entity_id
_entity_poly.type
_entity_poly.pdbx_seq_one_letter_code
_entity_poly.pdbx_strand_id
1 'polypeptide(L)'
;LQVVLKSIMKAMVPLLQIGLLLFFAILMFAIIGLDFYMGKFHRTCFRIDTDEQVADFPCGLEAPARTCENGTICKEYWTGPNYGITNFDNILFAILTVFQCITMEGWVEILYN
;
A
#
# COMPACT_ATOMS: atom_id res chain seq x y z
N LEU A 1 -23.05 -6.57 33.14
CA LEU A 1 -22.46 -5.77 32.04
C LEU A 1 -21.34 -4.81 32.49
N GLN A 2 -21.55 -3.98 33.53
CA GLN A 2 -20.53 -3.02 34.01
C GLN A 2 -19.21 -3.66 34.47
N VAL A 3 -19.28 -4.85 35.07
CA VAL A 3 -18.08 -5.62 35.48
C VAL A 3 -17.24 -6.03 34.27
N VAL A 4 -17.89 -6.43 33.17
CA VAL A 4 -17.22 -6.85 31.93
C VAL A 4 -16.50 -5.66 31.29
N LEU A 5 -17.15 -4.49 31.20
CA LEU A 5 -16.53 -3.28 30.64
C LEU A 5 -15.31 -2.81 31.45
N LYS A 6 -15.39 -2.85 32.79
CA LYS A 6 -14.25 -2.53 33.67
C LYS A 6 -13.07 -3.49 33.49
N SER A 7 -13.35 -4.77 33.25
CA SER A 7 -12.31 -5.76 32.99
C SER A 7 -11.60 -5.51 31.66
N ILE A 8 -12.34 -5.14 30.60
CA ILE A 8 -11.75 -4.79 29.29
C ILE A 8 -10.85 -3.57 29.42
N MET A 9 -11.30 -2.51 30.10
CA MET A 9 -10.50 -1.30 30.28
C MET A 9 -9.17 -1.54 31.01
N LYS A 10 -9.15 -2.43 32.01
CA LYS A 10 -7.90 -2.81 32.71
C LYS A 10 -6.93 -3.56 31.79
N ALA A 11 -7.44 -4.37 30.87
CA ALA A 11 -6.61 -5.12 29.91
C ALA A 11 -6.05 -4.23 28.79
N MET A 12 -6.69 -3.10 28.46
CA MET A 12 -6.22 -2.18 27.42
C MET A 12 -4.94 -1.43 27.77
N VAL A 13 -4.70 -1.14 29.05
CA VAL A 13 -3.52 -0.37 29.51
C VAL A 13 -2.19 -1.04 29.12
N PRO A 14 -1.94 -2.32 29.42
CA PRO A 14 -0.72 -3.00 28.97
C PRO A 14 -0.66 -3.17 27.44
N LEU A 15 -1.82 -3.31 26.77
CA LEU A 15 -1.88 -3.39 25.31
C LEU A 15 -1.46 -2.08 24.63
N LEU A 16 -1.72 -0.93 25.26
CA LEU A 16 -1.37 0.39 24.73
C LEU A 16 0.14 0.57 24.56
N GLN A 17 0.96 0.01 25.46
CA GLN A 17 2.43 0.07 25.35
C GLN A 17 2.93 -0.69 24.12
N ILE A 18 2.37 -1.87 23.86
CA ILE A 18 2.66 -2.66 22.66
C ILE A 18 2.15 -1.93 21.43
N GLY A 19 0.95 -1.36 21.48
CA GLY A 19 0.37 -0.56 20.40
C GLY A 19 1.24 0.64 20.03
N LEU A 20 1.81 1.34 21.02
CA LEU A 20 2.72 2.46 20.79
C LEU A 20 4.02 2.01 20.08
N LEU A 21 4.59 0.88 20.51
CA LEU A 21 5.76 0.29 19.87
C LEU A 21 5.46 -0.08 18.40
N LEU A 22 4.31 -0.72 18.15
CA LEU A 22 3.87 -1.08 16.81
C LEU A 22 3.64 0.15 15.94
N PHE A 23 3.02 1.21 16.48
CA PHE A 23 2.83 2.46 15.75
C PHE A 23 4.16 3.09 15.32
N PHE A 24 5.16 3.10 16.20
CA PHE A 24 6.49 3.61 15.85
C PHE A 24 7.16 2.77 14.75
N ALA A 25 7.03 1.44 14.81
CA ALA A 25 7.53 0.55 13.77
C ALA A 25 6.81 0.78 12.43
N ILE A 26 5.48 0.91 12.44
CA ILE A 26 4.67 1.23 11.24
C ILE A 26 5.15 2.53 10.62
N LEU A 27 5.33 3.58 11.44
CA LEU A 27 5.78 4.88 10.98
C LEU A 27 7.16 4.81 10.33
N MET A 28 8.09 4.04 10.90
CA MET A 28 9.41 3.80 10.30
C MET A 28 9.30 3.15 8.91
N PHE A 29 8.54 2.05 8.79
CA PHE A 29 8.35 1.37 7.50
C PHE A 29 7.57 2.22 6.49
N ALA A 30 6.63 3.05 6.94
CA ALA A 30 5.88 3.95 6.08
C ALA A 30 6.75 5.04 5.47
N ILE A 31 7.68 5.63 6.25
CA ILE A 31 8.65 6.61 5.74
C ILE A 31 9.57 5.97 4.70
N ILE A 32 10.12 4.78 5.01
CA ILE A 32 10.96 4.03 4.07
C ILE A 32 10.17 3.74 2.78
N GLY A 33 8.94 3.24 2.89
CA GLY A 33 8.10 2.95 1.73
C GLY A 33 7.81 4.20 0.89
N LEU A 34 7.56 5.34 1.53
CA LEU A 34 7.34 6.62 0.85
C LEU A 34 8.57 7.05 0.05
N ASP A 35 9.76 7.01 0.64
CA ASP A 35 11.00 7.43 -0.04
C ASP A 35 11.32 6.57 -1.27
N PHE A 36 11.02 5.27 -1.23
CA PHE A 36 11.32 4.34 -2.33
C PHE A 36 10.22 4.25 -3.40
N TYR A 37 8.95 4.29 -2.99
CA TYR A 37 7.83 3.94 -3.86
C TYR A 37 6.93 5.13 -4.25
N MET A 38 7.35 6.36 -3.95
CA MET A 38 6.64 7.57 -4.38
C MET A 38 6.39 7.58 -5.88
N GLY A 39 5.13 7.75 -6.27
CA GLY A 39 4.65 7.86 -7.65
C GLY A 39 4.70 6.58 -8.46
N LYS A 40 5.20 5.46 -7.89
CA LYS A 40 5.36 4.20 -8.65
C LYS A 40 4.03 3.48 -8.88
N PHE A 41 3.09 3.63 -7.96
CA PHE A 41 1.75 3.01 -8.02
C PHE A 41 0.77 3.74 -8.95
N HIS A 42 1.21 4.76 -9.71
CA HIS A 42 0.37 5.53 -10.63
C HIS A 42 0.63 5.22 -12.12
N ARG A 43 1.45 4.20 -12.40
CA ARG A 43 1.83 3.80 -13.76
C ARG A 43 1.22 2.45 -14.09
N THR A 44 0.50 2.33 -15.19
CA THR A 44 0.02 1.02 -15.69
C THR A 44 0.15 0.94 -17.22
N CYS A 45 -0.15 -0.24 -17.77
CA CYS A 45 -0.05 -0.51 -19.20
C CYS A 45 -1.31 -0.06 -19.94
N PHE A 46 -1.12 0.84 -20.91
CA PHE A 46 -2.15 1.33 -21.83
C PHE A 46 -1.88 0.86 -23.25
N ARG A 47 -2.92 0.63 -24.05
CA ARG A 47 -2.76 0.36 -25.49
C ARG A 47 -2.28 1.60 -26.23
N ILE A 48 -1.33 1.44 -27.14
CA ILE A 48 -0.80 2.55 -27.95
C ILE A 48 -1.89 3.10 -28.88
N ASP A 49 -2.78 2.25 -29.39
CA ASP A 49 -3.77 2.62 -30.42
C ASP A 49 -5.03 3.29 -29.85
N THR A 50 -5.48 2.86 -28.67
CA THR A 50 -6.78 3.26 -28.08
C THR A 50 -6.65 4.02 -26.77
N ASP A 51 -5.45 4.11 -26.17
CA ASP A 51 -5.19 4.64 -24.82
C ASP A 51 -6.08 3.99 -23.73
N GLU A 52 -6.54 2.76 -23.98
CA GLU A 52 -7.30 1.97 -23.01
C GLU A 52 -6.37 1.26 -22.02
N GLN A 53 -6.76 1.26 -20.74
CA GLN A 53 -6.09 0.50 -19.68
C GLN A 53 -6.28 -1.01 -19.93
N VAL A 54 -5.18 -1.77 -19.98
CA VAL A 54 -5.21 -3.23 -20.21
C VAL A 54 -4.83 -4.02 -18.96
N ALA A 55 -4.10 -3.38 -18.05
CA ALA A 55 -3.57 -4.01 -16.85
C ALA A 55 -4.12 -3.34 -15.58
N ASP A 56 -4.38 -4.13 -14.55
CA ASP A 56 -4.73 -3.67 -13.19
C ASP A 56 -3.53 -3.76 -12.22
N PHE A 57 -2.32 -3.90 -12.77
CA PHE A 57 -1.07 -3.92 -12.03
C PHE A 57 -0.16 -2.77 -12.46
N PRO A 58 0.74 -2.30 -11.58
CA PRO A 58 1.69 -1.27 -11.93
C PRO A 58 2.76 -1.79 -12.90
N CYS A 59 3.30 -0.90 -13.72
CA CYS A 59 4.34 -1.21 -14.69
C CYS A 59 5.64 -0.42 -14.43
N GLY A 60 6.76 -1.00 -14.86
CA GLY A 60 8.06 -0.33 -14.91
C GLY A 60 8.53 -0.03 -16.33
N LEU A 61 9.42 0.96 -16.45
CA LEU A 61 10.05 1.32 -17.72
C LEU A 61 11.24 0.41 -18.08
N GLU A 62 11.88 -0.18 -17.06
CA GLU A 62 13.11 -0.96 -17.19
C GLU A 62 13.03 -2.23 -16.34
N ALA A 63 13.72 -3.30 -16.78
CA ALA A 63 13.92 -4.50 -15.96
C ALA A 63 14.71 -4.12 -14.69
N PRO A 64 14.41 -4.68 -13.50
CA PRO A 64 13.65 -5.91 -13.22
C PRO A 64 12.14 -5.71 -13.01
N ALA A 65 11.61 -4.50 -13.19
CA ALA A 65 10.18 -4.25 -13.01
C ALA A 65 9.37 -4.92 -14.13
N ARG A 66 8.09 -5.20 -13.85
CA ARG A 66 7.18 -5.79 -14.83
C ARG A 66 6.98 -4.83 -16.00
N THR A 67 7.51 -5.20 -17.16
CA THR A 67 7.36 -4.42 -18.39
C THR A 67 6.05 -4.79 -19.09
N CYS A 68 5.48 -3.82 -19.80
CA CYS A 68 4.29 -4.02 -20.61
C CYS A 68 4.59 -4.86 -21.86
N GLU A 69 3.61 -5.61 -22.36
CA GLU A 69 3.74 -6.41 -23.59
C GLU A 69 3.80 -5.54 -24.85
N ASN A 70 4.29 -6.11 -25.96
CA ASN A 70 4.39 -5.40 -27.24
C ASN A 70 3.04 -4.86 -27.71
N GLY A 71 2.98 -3.55 -27.99
CA GLY A 71 1.75 -2.84 -28.35
C GLY A 71 1.08 -2.10 -27.18
N THR A 72 1.64 -2.20 -25.98
CA THR A 72 1.23 -1.41 -24.80
C THR A 72 2.39 -0.56 -24.27
N ILE A 73 2.07 0.61 -23.72
CA ILE A 73 3.03 1.56 -23.15
C ILE A 73 2.73 1.78 -21.67
N CYS A 74 3.79 1.84 -20.86
CA CYS A 74 3.69 2.17 -19.45
C CYS A 74 3.52 3.69 -19.29
N LYS A 75 2.36 4.15 -18.82
CA LYS A 75 2.00 5.58 -18.73
C LYS A 75 1.45 5.92 -17.34
N GLU A 76 1.75 7.15 -16.91
CA GLU A 76 1.25 7.75 -15.66
C GLU A 76 -0.13 8.35 -15.87
N TYR A 77 -1.21 7.62 -15.58
CA TYR A 77 -2.59 8.15 -15.42
C TYR A 77 -3.48 7.16 -14.65
N TRP A 78 -2.87 6.23 -13.93
CA TRP A 78 -3.63 5.24 -13.17
C TRP A 78 -3.94 5.76 -11.78
N THR A 79 -5.19 5.63 -11.35
CA THR A 79 -5.62 6.03 -9.99
C THR A 79 -4.85 5.27 -8.91
N GLY A 80 -4.34 4.08 -9.25
CA GLY A 80 -3.59 3.20 -8.36
C GLY A 80 -4.42 2.00 -7.90
N PRO A 81 -3.79 1.01 -7.24
CA PRO A 81 -4.48 -0.18 -6.78
C PRO A 81 -5.53 0.18 -5.71
N ASN A 82 -6.60 -0.61 -5.61
CA ASN A 82 -7.72 -0.38 -4.69
C ASN A 82 -8.29 1.06 -4.74
N TYR A 83 -8.55 1.58 -5.94
CA TYR A 83 -9.03 2.95 -6.16
C TYR A 83 -8.08 4.03 -5.62
N GLY A 84 -6.78 3.77 -5.61
CA GLY A 84 -5.77 4.69 -5.13
C GLY A 84 -5.65 4.77 -3.61
N ILE A 85 -6.20 3.80 -2.85
CA ILE A 85 -6.03 3.75 -1.38
C ILE A 85 -4.68 3.15 -1.02
N THR A 86 -4.27 2.08 -1.71
CA THR A 86 -3.00 1.39 -1.47
C THR A 86 -1.89 2.05 -2.29
N ASN A 87 -1.23 3.04 -1.69
CA ASN A 87 -0.13 3.79 -2.30
C ASN A 87 0.85 4.29 -1.22
N PHE A 88 2.01 4.78 -1.66
CA PHE A 88 3.07 5.35 -0.81
C PHE A 88 3.32 6.84 -1.10
N ASP A 89 2.35 7.54 -1.68
CA ASP A 89 2.53 8.95 -2.09
C ASP A 89 2.37 9.94 -0.93
N ASN A 90 1.61 9.53 0.10
CA ASN A 90 1.38 10.33 1.30
C ASN A 90 1.62 9.49 2.55
N ILE A 91 2.09 10.13 3.61
CA ILE A 91 2.41 9.44 4.87
C ILE A 91 1.19 8.71 5.45
N LEU A 92 -0.02 9.27 5.32
CA LEU A 92 -1.25 8.63 5.83
C LEU A 92 -1.58 7.35 5.04
N PHE A 93 -1.49 7.37 3.72
CA PHE A 93 -1.73 6.20 2.88
C PHE A 93 -0.63 5.14 3.03
N ALA A 94 0.63 5.57 3.19
CA ALA A 94 1.73 4.67 3.50
C ALA A 94 1.52 3.95 4.84
N ILE A 95 1.09 4.66 5.89
CA ILE A 95 0.75 4.06 7.19
C ILE A 95 -0.40 3.05 7.05
N LEU A 96 -1.47 3.37 6.30
CA LEU A 96 -2.59 2.45 6.05
C LEU A 96 -2.15 1.19 5.30
N THR A 97 -1.32 1.35 4.27
CA THR A 97 -0.79 0.24 3.46
C THR A 97 0.13 -0.66 4.29
N VAL A 98 1.02 -0.09 5.12
CA VAL A 98 1.87 -0.86 6.03
C VAL A 98 1.05 -1.56 7.12
N PHE A 99 0.01 -0.90 7.64
CA PHE A 99 -0.91 -1.51 8.59
C PHE A 99 -1.62 -2.73 7.97
N GLN A 100 -2.13 -2.60 6.76
CA GLN A 100 -2.72 -3.71 6.00
C GLN A 100 -1.73 -4.88 5.85
N CYS A 101 -0.46 -4.60 5.50
CA CYS A 101 0.58 -5.63 5.44
C CYS A 101 0.82 -6.36 6.78
N ILE A 102 0.87 -5.64 7.90
CA ILE A 102 1.10 -6.22 9.24
C ILE A 102 -0.08 -7.08 9.69
N THR A 103 -1.30 -6.71 9.31
CA THR A 103 -2.49 -7.54 9.58
C THR A 103 -2.55 -8.83 8.76
N MET A 104 -1.58 -9.04 7.85
CA MET A 104 -1.49 -10.17 6.92
C MET A 104 -2.68 -10.31 5.97
N GLU A 105 -3.41 -9.23 5.71
CA GLU A 105 -4.51 -9.18 4.76
C GLU A 105 -4.07 -8.41 3.50
N GLY A 106 -4.15 -9.01 2.32
CA GLY A 106 -3.82 -8.33 1.05
C GLY A 106 -2.34 -7.94 0.86
N TRP A 107 -1.43 -8.32 1.76
CA TRP A 107 -0.01 -8.01 1.66
C TRP A 107 0.67 -8.59 0.42
N VAL A 108 0.19 -9.73 -0.07
CA VAL A 108 0.70 -10.40 -1.29
C VAL A 108 0.41 -9.55 -2.53
N GLU A 109 -0.74 -8.90 -2.58
CA GLU A 109 -1.11 -8.01 -3.67
C GLU A 109 -0.22 -6.77 -3.66
N ILE A 110 0.03 -6.20 -2.49
CA ILE A 110 0.95 -5.07 -2.32
C ILE A 110 2.38 -5.44 -2.71
N LEU A 111 2.80 -6.69 -2.46
CA LEU A 111 4.14 -7.17 -2.85
C LEU A 111 4.31 -7.33 -4.37
N TYR A 112 3.27 -7.80 -5.06
CA TYR A 112 3.34 -8.06 -6.50
C TYR A 112 3.03 -6.84 -7.37
N ASN A 113 2.45 -5.80 -6.76
CA ASN A 113 2.31 -4.48 -7.35
C ASN A 113 3.62 -3.70 -7.14
#